data_AF-X1IXW6-F1
#
_entry.id   AF-X1IXW6-F1
#
_cell.length_a   1.000
_cell.length_b   1.000
_cell.length_c   1.000
_cell.angle_alpha   90.00
_cell.angle_beta   90.00
_cell.angle_gamma   90.00
#
_symmetry.space_group_name_H-M   'P 1'
#
loop_
_entity.id
_entity.type
_entity.pdbx_description
1 polymer ?
#
loop_
_entity_poly.entity_id
_entity_poly.type
_entity_poly.pdbx_seq_one_letter_code
_entity_poly.pdbx_strand_id
1 'polypeptide(L)'
;YNDGLHSLKIWQLEPDPAHPAACHFCIAGHEGDRTVYRRFPAVSAAWVSILTLATARTLTGAASGTLRWIAANAHFPGYLYVLLSSPVAVEGVWCLTSDNYGATWTTDQINVGFPASRSGNIMAGIAQGTSPHDPGIALYTAISQTPDGPAWIHLSLDHGATWNVQGMMGAGTTTPRCLVDPTDQAIIYWGFYTNPVHPHELARSENHGAAPVEIDDPHHLGILIDPYFGSLWIWDLDHRWARILHTRHVWQTTDYC
;
A
#
# COMPACT_ATOMS: atom_id res chain seq x y z
N TYR A 1 1.02 -7.05 27.85
CA TYR A 1 -0.22 -7.51 27.19
C TYR A 1 -0.33 -6.70 25.91
N ASN A 2 -0.48 -7.33 24.74
CA ASN A 2 -0.50 -6.65 23.43
C ASN A 2 -1.92 -6.55 22.85
N ASP A 3 -2.90 -6.43 23.76
CA ASP A 3 -4.32 -6.27 23.45
C ASP A 3 -4.89 -7.32 22.48
N GLY A 4 -4.37 -8.55 22.46
CA GLY A 4 -4.92 -9.65 21.64
C GLY A 4 -4.21 -9.90 20.30
N LEU A 5 -3.12 -9.19 19.98
CA LEU A 5 -2.28 -9.55 18.84
C LEU A 5 -1.57 -10.90 19.08
N HIS A 6 -1.42 -11.73 18.04
CA HIS A 6 -0.63 -12.96 18.18
C HIS A 6 0.90 -12.70 18.19
N SER A 7 1.32 -11.52 17.70
CA SER A 7 2.72 -11.15 17.56
C SER A 7 2.94 -9.68 17.94
N LEU A 8 4.11 -9.36 18.49
CA LEU A 8 4.56 -7.99 18.75
C LEU A 8 5.19 -7.33 17.52
N LYS A 9 5.43 -8.10 16.45
CA LYS A 9 6.02 -7.60 15.22
C LYS A 9 4.93 -6.96 14.36
N ILE A 10 4.67 -5.68 14.60
CA ILE A 10 3.75 -4.88 13.77
C ILE A 10 4.47 -4.54 12.47
N TRP A 11 3.86 -4.89 11.35
CA TRP A 11 4.34 -4.59 10.01
C TRP A 11 3.76 -3.27 9.48
N GLN A 12 2.45 -3.07 9.65
CA GLN A 12 1.75 -1.84 9.27
C GLN A 12 0.62 -1.54 10.27
N LEU A 13 0.41 -0.26 10.54
CA LEU A 13 -0.81 0.28 11.16
C LEU A 13 -1.49 1.19 10.15
N GLU A 14 -2.80 1.06 10.02
CA GLU A 14 -3.63 1.82 9.10
C GLU A 14 -4.85 2.35 9.86
N PRO A 15 -4.96 3.66 10.12
CA PRO A 15 -6.17 4.22 10.70
C PRO A 15 -7.32 4.13 9.69
N ASP A 16 -8.54 3.93 10.17
CA ASP A 16 -9.71 4.11 9.34
C ASP A 16 -9.91 5.61 9.06
N PRO A 17 -9.85 6.07 7.81
CA PRO A 17 -10.03 7.49 7.49
C PRO A 17 -11.40 8.04 7.89
N ALA A 18 -12.45 7.20 7.96
CA ALA A 18 -13.78 7.64 8.41
C ALA A 18 -13.86 7.75 9.94
N HIS A 19 -13.02 7.02 10.66
CA HIS A 19 -13.05 6.90 12.12
C HIS A 19 -11.63 6.82 12.73
N PRO A 20 -10.73 7.79 12.47
CA PRO A 20 -9.30 7.63 12.77
C PRO A 20 -9.00 7.47 14.26
N ALA A 21 -9.82 8.08 15.13
CA ALA A 21 -9.69 7.93 16.58
C ALA A 21 -10.33 6.64 17.14
N ALA A 22 -11.13 5.92 16.35
CA ALA A 22 -11.98 4.84 16.85
C ALA A 22 -11.76 3.50 16.14
N CYS A 23 -11.27 3.46 14.91
CA CYS A 23 -11.04 2.24 14.16
C CYS A 23 -9.61 2.23 13.61
N HIS A 24 -8.88 1.15 13.91
CA HIS A 24 -7.55 0.92 13.36
C HIS A 24 -7.45 -0.50 12.80
N PHE A 25 -6.65 -0.63 11.76
CA PHE A 25 -6.23 -1.90 11.21
C PHE A 25 -4.73 -2.09 11.41
N CYS A 26 -4.32 -3.34 11.52
CA CYS A 26 -2.93 -3.71 11.76
C CYS A 26 -2.59 -4.98 10.99
N ILE A 27 -1.42 -5.01 10.37
CA ILE A 27 -0.80 -6.27 9.93
C ILE A 27 0.29 -6.60 10.95
N ALA A 28 0.20 -7.74 11.61
CA ALA A 28 1.19 -8.20 12.57
C ALA A 28 1.67 -9.62 12.25
N GLY A 29 2.94 -9.92 12.54
CA GLY A 29 3.58 -11.23 12.31
C GLY A 29 4.87 -11.15 11.49
N HIS A 30 5.48 -12.32 11.25
CA HIS A 30 6.59 -12.54 10.34
C HIS A 30 6.08 -12.88 8.93
N GLU A 31 6.95 -12.88 7.91
CA GLU A 31 6.52 -13.07 6.52
C GLU A 31 5.73 -14.38 6.29
N GLY A 32 5.92 -15.40 7.12
CA GLY A 32 5.24 -16.69 7.01
C GLY A 32 3.92 -16.83 7.79
N ASP A 33 3.52 -15.86 8.61
CA ASP A 33 2.37 -15.98 9.53
C ASP A 33 1.60 -14.67 9.77
N ARG A 34 1.83 -13.63 8.95
CA ARG A 34 1.12 -12.35 9.08
C ARG A 34 -0.40 -12.51 9.11
N THR A 35 -1.02 -11.71 9.97
CA THR A 35 -2.47 -11.65 10.15
C THR A 35 -2.90 -10.18 10.16
N VAL A 36 -4.04 -9.88 9.51
CA VAL A 36 -4.72 -8.58 9.57
C VAL A 36 -5.66 -8.56 10.76
N TYR A 37 -5.57 -7.49 11.52
CA TYR A 37 -6.38 -7.23 12.70
C TYR A 37 -7.18 -5.95 12.54
N ARG A 38 -8.31 -5.88 13.24
CA ARG A 38 -9.12 -4.69 13.44
C ARG A 38 -9.26 -4.41 14.93
N ARG A 39 -9.29 -3.13 15.31
CA ARG A 39 -9.60 -2.67 16.67
C ARG A 39 -10.70 -1.61 16.61
N PHE A 40 -11.84 -1.86 17.27
CA PHE A 40 -12.97 -0.92 17.35
C PHE A 40 -13.82 -1.13 18.62
N PRO A 41 -14.07 -0.10 19.47
CA PRO A 41 -13.46 1.23 19.42
C PRO A 41 -11.98 1.17 19.85
N ALA A 42 -11.14 2.03 19.28
CA ALA A 42 -9.69 2.04 19.48
C ALA A 42 -9.27 2.26 20.94
N VAL A 43 -10.13 2.90 21.73
CA VAL A 43 -9.87 3.27 23.12
C VAL A 43 -10.02 2.10 24.10
N SER A 44 -10.70 0.99 23.72
CA SER A 44 -10.94 -0.14 24.65
C SER A 44 -11.43 -1.45 24.00
N ALA A 45 -11.03 -1.78 22.76
CA ALA A 45 -11.24 -3.13 22.22
C ALA A 45 -9.91 -3.88 22.06
N ALA A 46 -9.94 -5.19 22.29
CA ALA A 46 -8.87 -6.08 21.86
C ALA A 46 -8.78 -6.09 20.33
N TRP A 47 -7.59 -6.34 19.79
CA TRP A 47 -7.38 -6.64 18.39
C TRP A 47 -8.09 -7.94 18.02
N VAL A 48 -8.93 -7.88 16.99
CA VAL A 48 -9.67 -9.02 16.44
C VAL A 48 -9.07 -9.37 15.09
N SER A 49 -8.68 -10.64 14.90
CA SER A 49 -8.21 -11.12 13.60
C SER A 49 -9.36 -11.08 12.59
N ILE A 50 -9.14 -10.41 11.45
CA ILE A 50 -10.13 -10.30 10.36
C ILE A 50 -9.66 -10.97 9.07
N LEU A 51 -8.36 -11.23 8.91
CA LEU A 51 -7.82 -12.01 7.79
C LEU A 51 -6.50 -12.67 8.18
N THR A 52 -6.49 -14.00 8.25
CA THR A 52 -5.25 -14.77 8.48
C THR A 52 -4.59 -15.11 7.15
N LEU A 53 -3.28 -15.36 7.15
CA LEU A 53 -2.58 -15.83 5.96
C LEU A 53 -3.16 -17.16 5.42
N ALA A 54 -3.60 -18.06 6.30
CA ALA A 54 -4.23 -19.31 5.90
C ALA A 54 -5.52 -19.05 5.11
N THR A 55 -6.39 -18.16 5.62
CA THR A 55 -7.61 -17.74 4.93
C THR A 55 -7.30 -17.09 3.58
N ALA A 56 -6.32 -16.18 3.52
CA ALA A 56 -5.93 -15.53 2.28
C ALA A 56 -5.43 -16.51 1.21
N ARG A 57 -4.66 -17.54 1.61
CA ARG A 57 -4.21 -18.62 0.72
C ARG A 57 -5.37 -19.48 0.22
N THR A 58 -6.34 -19.79 1.08
CA THR A 58 -7.56 -20.51 0.66
C THR A 58 -8.36 -19.72 -0.37
N LEU A 59 -8.52 -18.40 -0.16
CA LEU A 59 -9.28 -17.55 -1.07
C LEU A 59 -8.61 -17.41 -2.45
N THR A 60 -7.29 -17.24 -2.47
CA THR A 60 -6.51 -17.01 -3.70
C THR A 60 -6.07 -18.30 -4.39
N GLY A 61 -6.14 -19.44 -3.70
CA GLY A 61 -5.55 -20.71 -4.17
C GLY A 61 -4.02 -20.73 -4.15
N ALA A 62 -3.37 -19.69 -3.61
CA ALA A 62 -1.90 -19.61 -3.55
C ALA A 62 -1.33 -20.64 -2.56
N ALA A 63 -0.37 -21.45 -3.00
CA ALA A 63 0.32 -22.41 -2.14
C ALA A 63 1.23 -21.69 -1.11
N SER A 64 1.70 -20.48 -1.44
CA SER A 64 2.56 -19.68 -0.57
C SER A 64 2.24 -18.19 -0.64
N GLY A 65 3.00 -17.39 0.11
CA GLY A 65 2.90 -15.93 0.07
C GLY A 65 2.79 -15.29 1.45
N THR A 66 2.72 -13.96 1.44
CA THR A 66 2.78 -13.09 2.62
C THR A 66 1.81 -11.93 2.46
N LEU A 67 1.04 -11.62 3.51
CA LEU A 67 0.24 -10.39 3.58
C LEU A 67 1.18 -9.19 3.72
N ARG A 68 1.09 -8.21 2.81
CA ARG A 68 2.07 -7.14 2.69
C ARG A 68 1.51 -5.78 3.04
N TRP A 69 0.34 -5.41 2.55
CA TRP A 69 -0.16 -4.05 2.76
C TRP A 69 -1.65 -4.07 3.00
N ILE A 70 -2.13 -3.12 3.77
CA ILE A 70 -3.53 -2.81 3.93
C ILE A 70 -3.76 -1.33 3.60
N ALA A 71 -4.87 -1.01 2.94
CA ALA A 71 -5.38 0.34 2.83
C ALA A 71 -6.87 0.36 3.17
N ALA A 72 -7.30 1.40 3.87
CA ALA A 72 -8.71 1.70 4.07
C ALA A 72 -9.17 2.83 3.14
N ASN A 73 -10.45 2.83 2.77
CA ASN A 73 -10.98 3.83 1.83
C ASN A 73 -11.76 4.94 2.56
N ALA A 74 -11.35 6.21 2.37
CA ALA A 74 -12.00 7.36 2.98
C ALA A 74 -13.41 7.63 2.46
N HIS A 75 -13.68 7.28 1.21
CA HIS A 75 -14.97 7.56 0.56
C HIS A 75 -15.94 6.37 0.63
N PHE A 76 -15.43 5.18 0.96
CA PHE A 76 -16.21 3.95 1.08
C PHE A 76 -15.94 3.30 2.44
N PRO A 77 -16.54 3.81 3.54
CA PRO A 77 -16.33 3.25 4.88
C PRO A 77 -16.64 1.75 4.91
N GLY A 78 -15.73 0.97 5.49
CA GLY A 78 -15.81 -0.49 5.49
C GLY A 78 -14.99 -1.15 4.39
N TYR A 79 -14.61 -0.42 3.34
CA TYR A 79 -13.73 -0.96 2.31
C TYR A 79 -12.29 -1.08 2.80
N LEU A 80 -11.74 -2.29 2.68
CA LEU A 80 -10.36 -2.64 2.96
C LEU A 80 -9.75 -3.34 1.76
N TYR A 81 -8.52 -2.99 1.44
CA TYR A 81 -7.74 -3.64 0.40
C TYR A 81 -6.47 -4.21 1.01
N VAL A 82 -6.22 -5.50 0.82
CA VAL A 82 -5.04 -6.18 1.35
C VAL A 82 -4.27 -6.85 0.23
N LEU A 83 -2.95 -6.64 0.18
CA LEU A 83 -2.09 -7.31 -0.80
C LEU A 83 -1.54 -8.62 -0.25
N LEU A 84 -1.71 -9.70 -0.99
CA LEU A 84 -0.96 -10.96 -0.82
C LEU A 84 0.07 -11.06 -1.94
N SER A 85 1.35 -11.14 -1.58
CA SER A 85 2.44 -11.43 -2.53
C SER A 85 2.87 -12.89 -2.40
N SER A 86 2.76 -13.67 -3.47
CA SER A 86 3.38 -14.99 -3.56
C SER A 86 4.67 -14.93 -4.37
N PRO A 87 5.78 -15.51 -3.89
CA PRO A 87 7.02 -15.60 -4.66
C PRO A 87 6.93 -16.62 -5.81
N VAL A 88 5.87 -17.42 -5.88
CA VAL A 88 5.71 -18.44 -6.91
C VAL A 88 5.23 -17.76 -8.20
N ALA A 89 6.02 -17.92 -9.26
CA ALA A 89 5.86 -17.23 -10.54
C ALA A 89 4.45 -17.29 -11.16
N VAL A 90 3.69 -18.36 -10.90
CA VAL A 90 2.32 -18.54 -11.41
C VAL A 90 1.23 -18.00 -10.47
N GLU A 91 1.57 -17.73 -9.21
CA GLU A 91 0.62 -17.26 -8.19
C GLU A 91 0.60 -15.72 -8.10
N GLY A 92 1.73 -15.04 -8.28
CA GLY A 92 1.78 -13.58 -8.42
C GLY A 92 1.29 -12.78 -7.21
N VAL A 93 0.74 -11.59 -7.48
CA VAL A 93 0.20 -10.66 -6.46
C VAL A 93 -1.33 -10.60 -6.57
N TRP A 94 -2.00 -10.66 -5.42
CA TRP A 94 -3.46 -10.60 -5.29
C TRP A 94 -3.88 -9.39 -4.48
N CYS A 95 -5.00 -8.79 -4.88
CA CYS A 95 -5.78 -7.87 -4.07
C CYS A 95 -6.90 -8.65 -3.39
N LEU A 96 -6.93 -8.64 -2.06
CA LEU A 96 -8.06 -9.13 -1.28
C LEU A 96 -8.88 -7.91 -0.85
N THR A 97 -10.16 -7.91 -1.20
CA THR A 97 -11.05 -6.77 -0.95
C THR A 97 -12.12 -7.19 0.05
N SER A 98 -12.38 -6.33 1.03
CA SER A 98 -13.55 -6.42 1.90
C SER A 98 -14.34 -5.13 1.79
N ASP A 99 -15.66 -5.19 1.82
CA ASP A 99 -16.58 -4.05 1.82
C ASP A 99 -17.27 -3.86 3.19
N ASN A 100 -16.90 -4.67 4.18
CA ASN A 100 -17.59 -4.78 5.47
C ASN A 100 -16.63 -4.91 6.65
N TYR A 101 -15.56 -4.12 6.63
CA TYR A 101 -14.55 -4.07 7.69
C TYR A 101 -13.86 -5.42 7.96
N GLY A 102 -13.70 -6.25 6.93
CA GLY A 102 -13.02 -7.53 7.01
C GLY A 102 -13.89 -8.70 7.47
N ALA A 103 -15.22 -8.59 7.46
CA ALA A 103 -16.10 -9.71 7.80
C ALA A 103 -16.15 -10.75 6.67
N THR A 104 -16.14 -10.31 5.41
CA THR A 104 -16.00 -11.16 4.21
C THR A 104 -14.97 -10.58 3.26
N TRP A 105 -14.41 -11.44 2.40
CA TRP A 105 -13.34 -11.09 1.48
C TRP A 105 -13.59 -11.69 0.10
N THR A 106 -13.36 -10.90 -0.95
CA THR A 106 -13.19 -11.33 -2.34
C THR A 106 -11.74 -11.17 -2.75
N THR A 107 -11.33 -11.77 -3.88
CA THR A 107 -9.94 -11.70 -4.34
C THR A 107 -9.82 -11.63 -5.84
N ASP A 108 -8.91 -10.80 -6.32
CA ASP A 108 -8.59 -10.67 -7.73
C ASP A 108 -7.08 -10.57 -7.93
N GLN A 109 -6.57 -11.21 -8.98
CA GLN A 109 -5.14 -11.22 -9.29
C GLN A 109 -4.77 -9.94 -10.04
N ILE A 110 -3.72 -9.24 -9.59
CA ILE A 110 -3.34 -7.91 -10.13
C ILE A 110 -2.54 -8.03 -11.43
N ASN A 111 -1.92 -9.19 -11.65
CA ASN A 111 -1.13 -9.45 -12.85
C ASN A 111 -1.14 -10.96 -13.18
N VAL A 112 -2.05 -11.37 -14.05
CA VAL A 112 -2.16 -12.76 -14.51
C VAL A 112 -1.06 -13.03 -15.54
N GLY A 113 -0.27 -14.09 -15.34
CA GLY A 113 0.66 -14.60 -16.36
C GLY A 113 2.06 -14.00 -16.37
N PHE A 114 2.41 -13.17 -15.40
CA PHE A 114 3.78 -12.71 -15.18
C PHE A 114 4.29 -13.11 -13.79
N PRO A 115 5.55 -13.57 -13.67
CA PRO A 115 6.17 -13.77 -12.37
C PRO A 115 6.25 -12.42 -11.66
N ALA A 116 5.36 -12.21 -10.69
CA ALA A 116 5.36 -11.05 -9.80
C ALA A 116 5.77 -11.54 -8.41
N SER A 117 6.96 -11.16 -7.98
CA SER A 117 7.54 -11.69 -6.74
C SER A 117 7.28 -10.81 -5.53
N ARG A 118 7.06 -9.50 -5.71
CA ARG A 118 6.94 -8.54 -4.61
C ARG A 118 5.97 -7.41 -4.93
N SER A 119 5.03 -7.18 -4.04
CA SER A 119 4.19 -5.99 -4.05
C SER A 119 4.77 -4.87 -3.18
N GLY A 120 4.65 -3.67 -3.72
CA GLY A 120 4.68 -2.40 -3.02
C GLY A 120 3.44 -2.15 -2.19
N ASN A 121 3.27 -0.91 -1.72
CA ASN A 121 2.07 -0.49 -1.01
C ASN A 121 0.86 -0.44 -1.94
N ILE A 122 -0.33 -0.46 -1.34
CA ILE A 122 -1.60 -0.16 -1.99
C ILE A 122 -2.13 1.18 -1.44
N MET A 123 -2.71 2.01 -2.30
CA MET A 123 -3.32 3.28 -1.91
C MET A 123 -4.61 3.53 -2.67
N ALA A 124 -5.60 4.07 -1.98
CA ALA A 124 -6.81 4.60 -2.58
C ALA A 124 -6.69 6.11 -2.79
N GLY A 125 -7.27 6.61 -3.88
CA GLY A 125 -7.47 8.04 -4.10
C GLY A 125 -8.32 8.67 -3.01
N ILE A 126 -8.06 9.95 -2.72
CA ILE A 126 -8.87 10.72 -1.77
C ILE A 126 -9.71 11.70 -2.57
N ALA A 127 -9.18 12.85 -2.96
CA ALA A 127 -9.96 13.81 -3.74
C ALA A 127 -10.05 13.44 -5.23
N GLN A 128 -11.15 13.85 -5.87
CA GLN A 128 -11.36 13.68 -7.31
C GLN A 128 -10.30 14.42 -8.14
N GLY A 129 -10.02 15.69 -7.81
CA GLY A 129 -9.12 16.54 -8.57
C GLY A 129 -9.48 16.64 -10.06
N THR A 130 -8.53 16.34 -10.94
CA THR A 130 -8.71 16.30 -12.40
C THR A 130 -9.16 14.94 -12.92
N SER A 131 -9.26 13.93 -12.05
CA SER A 131 -9.74 12.60 -12.43
C SER A 131 -11.19 12.64 -12.92
N PRO A 132 -11.54 11.91 -14.00
CA PRO A 132 -12.92 11.73 -14.42
C PRO A 132 -13.69 10.73 -13.54
N HIS A 133 -13.03 10.12 -12.55
CA HIS A 133 -13.60 9.12 -11.66
C HIS A 133 -13.96 9.72 -10.30
N ASP A 134 -14.96 9.15 -9.64
CA ASP A 134 -15.36 9.59 -8.30
C ASP A 134 -14.22 9.42 -7.28
N PRO A 135 -14.16 10.26 -6.22
CA PRO A 135 -13.25 10.11 -5.09
C PRO A 135 -13.18 8.67 -4.54
N GLY A 136 -11.98 8.13 -4.36
CA GLY A 136 -11.79 6.79 -3.77
C GLY A 136 -12.00 5.61 -4.71
N ILE A 137 -12.33 5.84 -5.98
CA ILE A 137 -12.44 4.78 -6.99
C ILE A 137 -11.08 4.30 -7.46
N ALA A 138 -10.12 5.21 -7.65
CA ALA A 138 -8.79 4.86 -8.14
C ALA A 138 -7.96 4.19 -7.04
N LEU A 139 -7.51 2.96 -7.31
CA LEU A 139 -6.55 2.24 -6.47
C LEU A 139 -5.24 2.07 -7.21
N TYR A 140 -4.15 2.28 -6.48
CA TYR A 140 -2.80 2.14 -7.02
C TYR A 140 -2.01 1.13 -6.21
N THR A 141 -1.21 0.34 -6.91
CA THR A 141 -0.16 -0.45 -6.28
C THR A 141 1.05 -0.50 -7.18
N ALA A 142 2.22 -0.63 -6.58
CA ALA A 142 3.45 -0.85 -7.32
C ALA A 142 3.85 -2.33 -7.23
N ILE A 143 4.28 -2.96 -8.31
CA ILE A 143 4.66 -4.38 -8.30
C ILE A 143 5.99 -4.57 -9.01
N SER A 144 6.91 -5.30 -8.37
CA SER A 144 8.14 -5.76 -8.99
C SER A 144 8.02 -7.20 -9.51
N GLN A 145 8.51 -7.45 -10.71
CA GLN A 145 8.52 -8.79 -11.30
C GLN A 145 9.44 -9.74 -10.50
N THR A 146 10.69 -9.34 -10.26
CA THR A 146 11.65 -10.12 -9.47
C THR A 146 12.14 -9.31 -8.27
N PRO A 147 12.78 -9.93 -7.26
CA PRO A 147 13.67 -9.19 -6.37
C PRO A 147 14.67 -8.46 -7.28
N ASP A 148 14.72 -7.13 -7.20
CA ASP A 148 15.55 -6.26 -8.06
C ASP A 148 15.14 -6.19 -9.54
N GLY A 149 13.97 -6.73 -9.88
CA GLY A 149 13.44 -6.70 -11.23
C GLY A 149 12.88 -5.33 -11.62
N PRO A 150 12.42 -5.21 -12.87
CA PRO A 150 11.58 -4.11 -13.26
C PRO A 150 10.30 -4.06 -12.42
N ALA A 151 9.84 -2.86 -12.12
CA ALA A 151 8.58 -2.63 -11.44
C ALA A 151 7.65 -1.69 -12.22
N TRP A 152 6.37 -1.81 -11.94
CA TRP A 152 5.31 -1.05 -12.59
C TRP A 152 4.27 -0.57 -11.60
N ILE A 153 3.64 0.56 -11.93
CA ILE A 153 2.40 1.00 -11.33
C ILE A 153 1.24 0.21 -11.96
N HIS A 154 0.37 -0.31 -11.12
CA HIS A 154 -0.90 -0.89 -11.49
C HIS A 154 -2.03 -0.02 -10.96
N LEU A 155 -3.08 0.13 -11.76
CA LEU A 155 -4.27 0.91 -11.48
C LEU A 155 -5.51 0.01 -11.54
N SER A 156 -6.38 0.12 -10.54
CA SER A 156 -7.76 -0.35 -10.61
C SER A 156 -8.72 0.84 -10.49
N LEU A 157 -9.82 0.77 -11.23
CA LEU A 157 -10.91 1.76 -11.24
C LEU A 157 -12.25 1.12 -10.85
N ASP A 158 -12.22 -0.06 -10.25
CA ASP A 158 -13.37 -0.90 -9.91
C ASP A 158 -13.17 -1.61 -8.56
N HIS A 159 -12.59 -0.91 -7.60
CA HIS A 159 -12.32 -1.39 -6.23
C HIS A 159 -11.46 -2.67 -6.16
N GLY A 160 -10.53 -2.82 -7.10
CA GLY A 160 -9.54 -3.88 -7.12
C GLY A 160 -9.97 -5.13 -7.89
N ALA A 161 -11.11 -5.11 -8.60
CA ALA A 161 -11.57 -6.26 -9.37
C ALA A 161 -10.76 -6.46 -10.66
N THR A 162 -10.40 -5.38 -11.35
CA THR A 162 -9.52 -5.42 -12.52
C THR A 162 -8.36 -4.43 -12.38
N TRP A 163 -7.21 -4.80 -12.96
CA TRP A 163 -5.98 -4.03 -12.83
C TRP A 163 -5.31 -3.84 -14.19
N ASN A 164 -4.84 -2.62 -14.44
CA ASN A 164 -4.14 -2.23 -15.66
C ASN A 164 -2.74 -1.70 -15.32
N VAL A 165 -1.74 -2.14 -16.09
CA VAL A 165 -0.37 -1.60 -16.01
C VAL A 165 -0.35 -0.18 -16.57
N GLN A 166 0.30 0.74 -15.86
CA GLN A 166 0.37 2.16 -16.22
C GLN A 166 1.80 2.57 -16.62
N GLY A 167 2.62 2.93 -15.65
CA GLY A 167 3.99 3.40 -15.85
C GLY A 167 5.03 2.41 -15.33
N MET A 168 6.18 2.36 -15.99
CA MET A 168 7.35 1.61 -15.51
C MET A 168 8.12 2.44 -14.48
N MET A 169 8.54 1.81 -13.40
CA MET A 169 9.30 2.40 -12.28
C MET A 169 10.82 2.10 -12.35
N GLY A 170 11.31 1.60 -13.49
CA GLY A 170 12.68 1.14 -13.61
C GLY A 170 12.93 -0.25 -12.98
N ALA A 171 14.20 -0.64 -12.89
CA ALA A 171 14.65 -1.92 -12.31
C ALA A 171 15.26 -1.74 -10.92
N GLY A 172 15.47 -2.81 -10.15
CA GLY A 172 16.16 -2.72 -8.86
C GLY A 172 15.27 -2.35 -7.67
N THR A 173 13.95 -2.24 -7.84
CA THR A 173 13.05 -1.89 -6.73
C THR A 173 12.58 -3.13 -5.98
N THR A 174 13.17 -3.43 -4.82
CA THR A 174 12.75 -4.61 -4.03
C THR A 174 11.37 -4.44 -3.37
N THR A 175 11.03 -3.22 -2.95
CA THR A 175 9.72 -2.91 -2.38
C THR A 175 9.25 -1.56 -2.95
N PRO A 176 8.80 -1.52 -4.21
CA PRO A 176 8.42 -0.25 -4.83
C PRO A 176 7.28 0.41 -4.03
N ARG A 177 7.15 1.73 -4.09
CA ARG A 177 6.00 2.43 -3.50
C ARG A 177 5.47 3.48 -4.44
N CYS A 178 4.20 3.78 -4.28
CA CYS A 178 3.57 4.95 -4.87
C CYS A 178 2.90 5.78 -3.77
N LEU A 179 2.68 7.04 -4.08
CA LEU A 179 1.88 7.97 -3.29
C LEU A 179 0.83 8.59 -4.21
N VAL A 180 -0.41 8.60 -3.77
CA VAL A 180 -1.48 9.34 -4.45
C VAL A 180 -1.57 10.74 -3.86
N ASP A 181 -1.64 11.77 -4.71
CA ASP A 181 -1.85 13.13 -4.24
C ASP A 181 -3.20 13.23 -3.51
N PRO A 182 -3.24 13.72 -2.26
CA PRO A 182 -4.48 13.79 -1.51
C PRO A 182 -5.49 14.77 -2.12
N THR A 183 -5.04 15.70 -2.96
CA THR A 183 -5.87 16.73 -3.61
C THR A 183 -6.36 16.34 -5.00
N ASP A 184 -5.74 15.33 -5.61
CA ASP A 184 -6.10 14.86 -6.94
C ASP A 184 -5.68 13.40 -7.15
N GLN A 185 -6.66 12.50 -7.17
CA GLN A 185 -6.39 11.08 -7.36
C GLN A 185 -5.84 10.71 -8.74
N ALA A 186 -5.83 11.61 -9.74
CA ALA A 186 -5.13 11.40 -11.00
C ALA A 186 -3.62 11.62 -10.87
N ILE A 187 -3.17 12.36 -9.85
CA ILE A 187 -1.78 12.66 -9.60
C ILE A 187 -1.18 11.60 -8.70
N ILE A 188 -0.12 10.94 -9.17
CA ILE A 188 0.65 9.99 -8.37
C ILE A 188 2.15 10.26 -8.46
N TYR A 189 2.86 9.90 -7.39
CA TYR A 189 4.29 10.01 -7.26
C TYR A 189 4.90 8.64 -6.96
N TRP A 190 6.07 8.35 -7.51
CA TRP A 190 6.79 7.12 -7.19
C TRP A 190 8.30 7.26 -7.34
N GLY A 191 9.04 6.50 -6.53
CA GLY A 191 10.48 6.37 -6.72
C GLY A 191 10.79 5.43 -7.88
N PHE A 192 11.79 5.76 -8.69
CA PHE A 192 12.24 4.94 -9.80
C PHE A 192 13.76 4.93 -9.95
N TYR A 193 14.26 3.95 -10.70
CA TYR A 193 15.68 3.76 -11.00
C TYR A 193 15.91 3.80 -12.52
N THR A 194 16.60 4.82 -13.00
CA THR A 194 17.02 4.93 -14.41
C THR A 194 18.47 4.50 -14.63
N ASN A 195 19.32 4.64 -13.61
CA ASN A 195 20.75 4.39 -13.72
C ASN A 195 21.34 3.85 -12.40
N PRO A 196 22.19 2.81 -12.42
CA PRO A 196 22.91 2.34 -11.22
C PRO A 196 23.77 3.41 -10.51
N VAL A 197 24.07 4.53 -11.16
CA VAL A 197 24.91 5.63 -10.61
C VAL A 197 24.09 6.68 -9.83
N HIS A 198 22.81 6.88 -10.17
CA HIS A 198 21.92 7.83 -9.49
C HIS A 198 20.74 7.07 -8.89
N PRO A 199 20.85 6.63 -7.62
CA PRO A 199 20.02 5.53 -7.13
C PRO A 199 18.56 5.88 -6.84
N HIS A 200 18.09 7.13 -6.94
CA HIS A 200 16.72 7.46 -6.56
C HIS A 200 16.23 8.70 -7.30
N GLU A 201 15.41 8.51 -8.33
CA GLU A 201 14.68 9.59 -8.97
C GLU A 201 13.21 9.54 -8.54
N LEU A 202 12.55 10.70 -8.54
CA LEU A 202 11.13 10.81 -8.21
C LEU A 202 10.33 11.11 -9.48
N ALA A 203 9.43 10.21 -9.85
CA ALA A 203 8.53 10.41 -10.96
C ALA A 203 7.19 10.94 -10.47
N ARG A 204 6.54 11.72 -11.31
CA ARG A 204 5.16 12.16 -11.16
C ARG A 204 4.39 11.87 -12.43
N SER A 205 3.14 11.45 -12.27
CA SER A 205 2.17 11.42 -13.35
C SER A 205 0.95 12.22 -12.90
N GLU A 206 0.34 12.95 -13.84
CA GLU A 206 -0.93 13.67 -13.64
C GLU A 206 -2.11 12.97 -14.33
N ASN A 207 -1.91 11.75 -14.84
CA ASN A 207 -2.90 10.99 -15.59
C ASN A 207 -2.90 9.51 -15.19
N HIS A 208 -3.08 9.28 -13.89
CA HIS A 208 -3.23 7.94 -13.31
C HIS A 208 -2.02 7.02 -13.53
N GLY A 209 -0.81 7.57 -13.54
CA GLY A 209 0.43 6.81 -13.73
C GLY A 209 0.87 6.64 -15.18
N ALA A 210 0.07 7.10 -16.15
CA ALA A 210 0.52 7.21 -17.53
C ALA A 210 1.59 8.32 -17.66
N ALA A 211 2.34 8.33 -18.77
CA ALA A 211 3.29 9.37 -19.14
C ALA A 211 4.07 10.04 -17.96
N PRO A 212 4.84 9.27 -17.18
CA PRO A 212 5.63 9.84 -16.08
C PRO A 212 6.57 10.92 -16.56
N VAL A 213 6.71 11.96 -15.73
CA VAL A 213 7.73 12.98 -15.85
C VAL A 213 8.63 12.90 -14.63
N GLU A 214 9.94 12.92 -14.86
CA GLU A 214 10.94 13.04 -13.80
C GLU A 214 10.81 14.41 -13.14
N ILE A 215 10.83 14.44 -11.81
CA ILE A 215 10.83 15.67 -11.03
C ILE A 215 12.29 16.11 -10.85
N ASP A 216 12.68 17.21 -11.48
CA ASP A 216 14.05 17.75 -11.38
C ASP A 216 14.45 18.12 -9.93
N ASP A 217 15.77 18.05 -9.68
CA ASP A 217 16.47 18.13 -8.39
C ASP A 217 16.02 19.19 -7.35
N PRO A 218 15.66 20.46 -7.68
CA PRO A 218 15.22 21.42 -6.66
C PRO A 218 13.86 21.06 -6.01
N HIS A 219 13.13 20.10 -6.57
CA HIS A 219 11.83 19.63 -6.07
C HIS A 219 11.91 18.27 -5.36
N HIS A 220 13.10 17.68 -5.20
CA HIS A 220 13.32 16.44 -4.42
C HIS A 220 13.07 16.60 -2.90
N LEU A 221 12.67 17.78 -2.43
CA LEU A 221 12.37 18.02 -1.02
C LEU A 221 11.05 17.35 -0.62
N GLY A 222 11.13 16.15 -0.02
CA GLY A 222 10.11 15.67 0.91
C GLY A 222 9.68 14.22 0.76
N ILE A 223 9.75 13.65 -0.45
CA ILE A 223 9.23 12.30 -0.73
C ILE A 223 10.40 11.36 -1.02
N LEU A 224 11.03 10.80 0.02
CA LEU A 224 11.98 9.71 -0.15
C LEU A 224 11.22 8.38 -0.21
N ILE A 225 10.68 7.98 -1.36
CA ILE A 225 10.16 6.62 -1.53
C ILE A 225 11.35 5.66 -1.50
N ASP A 226 11.75 5.26 -0.31
CA ASP A 226 12.78 4.25 -0.12
C ASP A 226 12.26 2.92 -0.68
N PRO A 227 12.93 2.33 -1.69
CA PRO A 227 12.60 1.01 -2.20
C PRO A 227 12.92 -0.10 -1.18
N TYR A 228 13.58 0.20 -0.06
CA TYR A 228 13.81 -0.72 1.07
C TYR A 228 12.70 -0.62 2.14
N PHE A 229 12.79 -1.46 3.18
CA PHE A 229 11.75 -1.66 4.19
C PHE A 229 11.42 -0.39 5.01
N GLY A 230 10.54 0.46 4.48
CA GLY A 230 9.97 1.63 5.17
C GLY A 230 8.45 1.53 5.32
N SER A 231 7.93 1.97 6.47
CA SER A 231 6.51 2.16 6.74
C SER A 231 6.11 3.58 6.30
N LEU A 232 5.05 3.70 5.50
CA LEU A 232 4.42 4.97 5.16
C LEU A 232 3.46 5.34 6.29
N TRP A 233 3.56 6.55 6.83
CA TRP A 233 2.60 7.08 7.80
C TRP A 233 2.34 8.56 7.49
N ILE A 234 1.06 8.96 7.44
CA ILE A 234 0.62 10.35 7.25
C ILE A 234 -0.19 10.72 8.51
N TRP A 235 0.17 11.84 9.15
CA TRP A 235 -0.48 12.34 10.38
C TRP A 235 -1.58 13.38 10.06
N ASP A 236 -2.58 13.47 10.93
CA ASP A 236 -3.94 13.99 10.78
C ASP A 236 -4.19 15.51 10.97
N LEU A 237 -3.16 16.38 11.08
CA LEU A 237 -3.36 17.82 11.41
C LEU A 237 -2.58 18.86 10.56
N ASP A 238 -1.60 18.49 9.73
CA ASP A 238 -0.97 19.40 8.73
C ASP A 238 -0.34 18.58 7.58
N HIS A 239 -0.86 18.74 6.36
CA HIS A 239 -0.79 17.78 5.25
C HIS A 239 0.27 18.10 4.18
N ARG A 240 1.13 19.10 4.40
CA ARG A 240 1.92 19.69 3.31
C ARG A 240 3.12 18.88 2.83
N TRP A 241 3.48 17.78 3.50
CA TRP A 241 4.58 16.91 3.06
C TRP A 241 4.30 15.46 3.45
N ALA A 242 4.11 14.60 2.45
CA ALA A 242 4.28 13.17 2.65
C ALA A 242 5.76 12.94 3.01
N ARG A 243 6.03 12.54 4.25
CA ARG A 243 7.40 12.24 4.72
C ARG A 243 7.53 10.73 4.84
N ILE A 244 8.56 10.19 4.19
CA ILE A 244 8.86 8.76 4.24
C ILE A 244 10.04 8.56 5.17
N LEU A 245 9.84 7.71 6.18
CA LEU A 245 10.79 7.48 7.26
C LEU A 245 11.75 6.34 6.89
N HIS A 246 13.05 6.65 6.89
CA HIS A 246 14.12 5.66 6.94
C HIS A 246 14.36 5.19 8.39
N THR A 247 14.64 3.89 8.52
CA THR A 247 14.93 3.04 9.70
C THR A 247 15.06 3.63 11.14
N ARG A 248 14.40 2.91 12.08
CA ARG A 248 14.67 2.75 13.54
C ARG A 248 14.38 3.89 14.53
N HIS A 249 13.60 4.91 14.17
CA HIS A 249 13.11 5.87 15.16
C HIS A 249 11.58 5.99 15.11
N VAL A 250 10.93 5.72 16.24
CA VAL A 250 9.51 6.04 16.44
C VAL A 250 9.50 7.46 16.98
N TRP A 251 9.29 8.44 16.10
CA TRP A 251 9.16 9.84 16.51
C TRP A 251 7.88 10.02 17.30
N GLN A 252 7.98 10.61 18.49
CA GLN A 252 6.85 10.97 19.34
C GLN A 252 6.53 12.46 19.14
N THR A 253 5.30 12.87 19.45
CA THR A 253 4.85 14.28 19.36
C THR A 253 5.74 15.25 20.14
N THR A 254 6.50 14.77 21.13
CA THR A 254 7.45 15.55 21.93
C THR A 254 8.74 15.94 21.20
N ASP A 255 9.05 15.32 20.07
CA ASP A 255 10.28 15.60 19.30
C ASP A 255 10.16 16.87 18.42
N TYR A 256 9.05 17.59 18.54
CA TYR A 256 8.70 18.77 17.75
C TYR A 256 8.53 20.05 18.59
N CYS A 257 9.19 20.12 19.75
CA CYS A 257 9.34 21.36 20.51
C CYS A 257 10.69 22.03 20.21
#